data_AF-A0A136KXA9-F1
#
_entry.id   AF-A0A136KXA9-F1
#
_cell.length_a   1.000
_cell.length_b   1.000
_cell.length_c   1.000
_cell.angle_alpha   90.00
_cell.angle_beta   90.00
_cell.angle_gamma   90.00
#
_symmetry.space_group_name_H-M   'P 1'
#
loop_
_entity.id
_entity.type
_entity.pdbx_description
1 polymer ?
#
loop_
_entity_poly.entity_id
_entity_poly.type
_entity_poly.pdbx_seq_one_letter_code
_entity_poly.pdbx_strand_id
1 'polypeptide(L)'
;MLAFAIPFGNGDEKSTSYILQHFLHKPVAFIILPIFALANTAIAFSGDIAQTLTENNSLGIAVGLIVGKPLGIFLLTLLAVTFGLCKLPTDLNWKRIFGVGLLAGIGFTMSIFVTLLAYDNETIINNSKLIILISSLIA
;
A
#
# COMPACT_ATOMS: atom_id res chain seq x y z
N MET A 1 -5.76 -17.99 0.68
CA MET A 1 -5.58 -19.39 0.23
C MET A 1 -6.73 -19.89 -0.64
N LEU A 2 -7.99 -19.52 -0.37
CA LEU A 2 -9.14 -19.99 -1.15
C LEU A 2 -9.06 -19.65 -2.65
N ALA A 3 -8.59 -18.45 -3.02
CA ALA A 3 -8.39 -18.07 -4.42
C ALA A 3 -7.38 -18.97 -5.17
N PHE A 4 -6.35 -19.48 -4.49
CA PHE A 4 -5.36 -20.39 -5.10
C PHE A 4 -5.93 -21.79 -5.37
N ALA A 5 -7.03 -22.17 -4.72
CA ALA A 5 -7.72 -23.43 -4.98
C ALA A 5 -8.72 -23.34 -6.15
N ILE A 6 -8.97 -22.15 -6.70
CA ILE A 6 -9.90 -21.94 -7.80
C ILE A 6 -9.21 -22.32 -9.13
N PRO A 7 -9.82 -23.18 -9.95
CA PRO A 7 -9.22 -23.59 -11.22
C PRO A 7 -9.00 -22.41 -12.16
N PHE A 8 -7.75 -22.20 -12.57
CA PHE A 8 -7.41 -21.17 -13.55
C PHE A 8 -7.71 -21.60 -15.01
N GLY A 9 -7.73 -22.91 -15.28
CA GLY A 9 -8.00 -23.47 -16.61
C GLY A 9 -7.03 -22.92 -17.66
N ASN A 10 -7.56 -22.47 -18.80
CA ASN A 10 -6.78 -21.93 -19.92
C ASN A 10 -6.52 -20.42 -19.84
N GLY A 11 -6.97 -19.74 -18.77
CA GLY A 11 -6.85 -18.28 -18.65
C GLY A 11 -7.80 -17.46 -19.54
N ASP A 12 -8.65 -18.12 -20.33
CA ASP A 12 -9.67 -17.48 -21.14
C ASP A 12 -10.75 -16.78 -20.29
N GLU A 13 -11.52 -15.87 -20.90
CA GLU A 13 -12.59 -15.13 -20.23
C GLU A 13 -13.72 -16.02 -19.66
N LYS A 14 -13.80 -17.27 -20.12
CA LYS A 14 -14.75 -18.28 -19.62
C LYS A 14 -14.22 -19.07 -18.42
N SER A 15 -12.96 -18.86 -18.03
CA SER A 15 -12.38 -19.53 -16.85
C SER A 15 -13.08 -19.06 -15.58
N THR A 16 -13.29 -19.98 -14.65
CA THR A 16 -14.01 -19.69 -13.39
C THR A 16 -13.27 -18.64 -12.55
N SER A 17 -11.93 -18.69 -12.53
CA SER A 17 -11.10 -17.67 -11.87
C SER A 17 -11.30 -16.28 -12.48
N TYR A 18 -11.32 -16.16 -13.81
CA TYR A 18 -11.50 -14.87 -14.47
C TYR A 18 -12.88 -14.28 -14.20
N ILE A 19 -13.94 -15.09 -14.35
CA ILE A 19 -15.31 -14.66 -14.08
C ILE A 19 -15.46 -14.17 -12.65
N LEU A 20 -14.91 -14.92 -11.68
CA LEU A 20 -14.98 -14.54 -10.27
C LEU A 20 -14.18 -13.26 -9.97
N GLN A 21 -12.96 -13.14 -10.50
CA GLN A 21 -12.15 -11.93 -10.33
C GLN A 21 -12.87 -10.71 -10.89
N HIS A 22 -13.43 -10.81 -12.10
CA HIS A 22 -14.14 -9.71 -12.74
C HIS A 22 -15.41 -9.34 -11.95
N PHE A 23 -16.13 -10.33 -11.43
CA PHE A 23 -17.28 -10.11 -10.56
C PHE A 23 -16.90 -9.41 -9.26
N LEU A 24 -15.84 -9.87 -8.57
CA LEU A 24 -15.40 -9.32 -7.29
C LEU A 24 -14.75 -7.94 -7.41
N HIS A 25 -14.20 -7.59 -8.56
CA HIS A 25 -13.53 -6.30 -8.76
C HIS A 25 -14.42 -5.10 -8.40
N LYS A 26 -15.70 -5.10 -8.84
CA LYS A 26 -16.62 -3.98 -8.57
C LYS A 26 -17.04 -3.90 -7.08
N PRO A 27 -17.55 -4.96 -6.44
CA PRO A 27 -17.87 -4.91 -5.00
C PRO A 27 -16.65 -4.56 -4.14
N VAL A 28 -15.48 -5.10 -4.45
CA VAL A 28 -14.26 -4.81 -3.68
C VAL A 28 -13.91 -3.33 -3.77
N ALA A 29 -13.88 -2.77 -4.99
CA ALA A 29 -13.50 -1.38 -5.21
C ALA A 29 -14.51 -0.37 -4.65
N PHE A 30 -15.82 -0.65 -4.79
CA PHE A 30 -16.87 0.33 -4.48
C PHE A 30 -17.58 0.12 -3.13
N ILE A 31 -17.43 -1.05 -2.50
CA ILE A 31 -18.10 -1.37 -1.24
C ILE A 31 -17.07 -1.74 -0.18
N ILE A 32 -16.26 -2.76 -0.42
CA ILE A 32 -15.38 -3.32 0.61
C ILE A 32 -14.27 -2.32 1.00
N LEU A 33 -13.57 -1.75 0.01
CA LEU A 33 -12.50 -0.78 0.29
C LEU A 33 -13.01 0.50 0.96
N PRO A 34 -14.12 1.13 0.50
CA PRO A 34 -14.67 2.30 1.19
C PRO A 34 -15.13 2.01 2.62
N ILE A 35 -15.80 0.88 2.86
CA ILE A 35 -16.23 0.49 4.21
C ILE A 35 -15.01 0.21 5.09
N PHE A 36 -14.00 -0.50 4.58
CA PHE A 36 -12.77 -0.78 5.30
C PHE A 36 -12.04 0.51 5.69
N ALA A 37 -11.90 1.45 4.75
CA ALA A 37 -11.31 2.75 5.00
C ALA A 37 -12.08 3.48 6.09
N LEU A 38 -13.40 3.68 5.91
CA LEU A 38 -14.25 4.40 6.86
C LEU A 38 -14.20 3.81 8.28
N ALA A 39 -14.29 2.48 8.40
CA ALA A 39 -14.27 1.79 9.69
C ALA A 39 -12.93 1.92 10.41
N ASN A 40 -11.82 2.02 9.67
CA ASN A 40 -10.49 2.03 10.27
C ASN A 40 -9.86 3.42 10.37
N THR A 41 -10.34 4.41 9.62
CA THR A 41 -9.85 5.80 9.66
C THR A 41 -10.68 6.72 10.55
N ALA A 42 -11.72 6.20 11.21
CA ALA A 42 -12.45 6.90 12.26
C ALA A 42 -11.59 7.00 13.54
N ILE A 43 -10.54 7.81 13.49
CA ILE A 43 -9.56 7.96 14.56
C ILE A 43 -10.07 9.01 15.56
N ALA A 44 -10.16 8.64 16.83
CA ALA A 44 -10.45 9.58 17.90
C ALA A 44 -9.19 10.41 18.21
N PHE A 45 -9.26 11.73 18.05
CA PHE A 45 -8.19 12.64 18.44
C PHE A 45 -8.26 12.88 19.95
N SER A 46 -7.43 12.17 20.72
CA SER A 46 -7.44 12.25 22.19
C SER A 46 -6.09 12.71 22.80
N GLY A 47 -5.09 13.04 21.99
CA GLY A 47 -3.74 13.37 22.47
C GLY A 47 -3.04 14.51 21.72
N ASP A 48 -1.82 14.82 22.18
CA ASP A 48 -0.92 15.79 21.55
C ASP A 48 -0.32 15.21 20.27
N ILE A 49 -0.79 15.70 19.12
CA ILE A 49 -0.34 15.28 17.79
C ILE A 49 1.18 15.47 17.62
N ALA A 50 1.76 16.49 18.27
CA ALA A 50 3.20 16.73 18.21
C ALA A 50 4.00 15.61 18.88
N GLN A 51 3.48 15.07 19.99
CA GLN A 51 4.06 13.91 20.65
C GLN A 51 3.93 12.66 19.78
N THR A 52 2.76 12.42 19.17
CA THR A 52 2.54 11.28 18.26
C THR A 52 3.51 11.30 17.08
N LEU A 53 3.81 12.47 16.51
CA LEU A 53 4.74 12.62 15.39
C LEU A 53 6.20 12.32 15.75
N THR A 54 6.57 12.45 17.03
CA THR A 54 7.94 12.24 17.51
C THR A 54 8.20 10.84 18.04
N GLU A 55 7.17 9.99 18.14
CA GLU A 55 7.33 8.58 18.47
C GLU A 55 8.14 7.83 17.40
N ASN A 56 9.02 6.93 17.82
CA ASN A 56 9.87 6.16 16.91
C ASN A 56 9.09 5.37 15.85
N ASN A 57 7.96 4.77 16.23
CA ASN A 57 7.12 4.02 15.29
C ASN A 57 6.53 4.96 14.22
N SER A 58 5.99 6.10 14.64
CA SER A 58 5.44 7.12 13.74
C SER A 58 6.48 7.61 12.74
N LEU A 59 7.69 7.95 13.20
CA LEU A 59 8.78 8.36 12.33
C LEU A 59 9.18 7.24 11.36
N GLY A 60 9.25 6.00 11.84
CA GLY A 60 9.56 4.83 11.00
C GLY A 60 8.53 4.63 9.88
N ILE A 61 7.24 4.73 10.21
CA ILE A 61 6.14 4.64 9.24
C ILE A 61 6.23 5.78 8.22
N ALA A 62 6.38 7.02 8.68
CA ALA A 62 6.43 8.19 7.82
C ALA A 62 7.61 8.14 6.85
N VAL A 63 8.82 7.89 7.36
CA VAL A 63 10.02 7.76 6.54
C VAL A 63 9.92 6.56 5.61
N GLY A 64 9.37 5.44 6.08
CA GLY A 64 9.18 4.23 5.27
C GLY A 64 8.25 4.44 4.08
N LEU A 65 7.15 5.17 4.27
CA LEU A 65 6.18 5.46 3.20
C LEU A 65 6.67 6.55 2.26
N ILE A 66 7.12 7.68 2.80
CA ILE A 66 7.47 8.88 2.02
C ILE A 66 8.81 8.71 1.30
N VAL A 67 9.80 8.09 1.95
CA VAL A 67 11.16 7.97 1.40
C VAL A 67 11.50 6.52 1.06
N GLY A 68 11.20 5.59 1.97
CA GLY A 68 11.58 4.18 1.83
C GLY A 68 11.00 3.53 0.57
N LYS A 69 9.70 3.69 0.31
CA LYS A 69 9.04 3.10 -0.87
C LYS A 69 9.53 3.69 -2.19
N PRO A 70 9.56 5.03 -2.40
CA PRO A 70 10.07 5.58 -3.65
C PRO A 70 11.54 5.25 -3.89
N LEU A 71 12.38 5.38 -2.86
CA LEU A 71 13.81 5.08 -2.95
C LEU A 71 14.05 3.58 -3.22
N GLY A 72 13.33 2.71 -2.53
CA GLY A 72 13.44 1.26 -2.70
C GLY A 72 13.03 0.81 -4.11
N ILE A 73 11.91 1.31 -4.62
CA ILE A 73 11.44 0.97 -5.98
C ILE A 73 12.44 1.48 -7.02
N PHE A 74 12.88 2.73 -6.90
CA PHE A 74 13.83 3.31 -7.83
C PHE A 74 15.17 2.57 -7.82
N LEU A 75 15.74 2.31 -6.64
CA LEU A 75 17.05 1.70 -6.49
C LEU A 75 17.04 0.23 -6.92
N LEU A 76 16.03 -0.54 -6.55
CA LEU A 76 15.91 -1.94 -7.00
C LEU A 76 15.70 -2.02 -8.52
N THR A 77 14.92 -1.12 -9.10
CA THR A 77 14.74 -1.06 -10.55
C THR A 77 16.05 -0.67 -11.24
N LEU A 78 16.78 0.30 -10.68
CA LEU A 78 18.09 0.72 -11.18
C LEU A 78 19.07 -0.45 -11.19
N LEU A 79 19.22 -1.14 -10.05
CA LEU A 79 20.11 -2.30 -9.95
C LEU A 79 19.70 -3.41 -10.91
N ALA A 80 18.41 -3.73 -11.03
CA ALA A 80 17.95 -4.77 -11.93
C ALA A 80 18.29 -4.47 -13.41
N VAL A 81 18.17 -3.20 -13.82
CA VAL A 81 18.56 -2.77 -15.17
C VAL A 81 20.08 -2.75 -15.34
N THR A 82 20.83 -2.24 -14.35
CA THR A 82 22.30 -2.16 -14.41
C THR A 82 22.96 -3.54 -14.46
N PHE A 83 22.43 -4.52 -13.72
CA PHE A 83 22.91 -5.90 -13.77
C PHE A 83 22.39 -6.70 -14.97
N GLY A 84 21.56 -6.11 -15.83
CA GLY A 84 21.02 -6.78 -17.02
C GLY A 84 19.97 -7.84 -16.73
N LEU A 85 19.39 -7.87 -15.52
CA LEU A 85 18.28 -8.77 -15.18
C LEU A 85 16.99 -8.40 -15.93
N CYS A 86 16.83 -7.13 -16.27
CA CYS A 86 15.74 -6.62 -17.09
C CYS A 86 16.18 -5.43 -17.94
N LYS A 87 15.31 -4.99 -18.86
CA LYS A 87 15.53 -3.81 -19.71
C LYS A 87 14.41 -2.81 -19.48
N LEU A 88 14.76 -1.52 -19.44
CA LEU A 88 13.77 -0.45 -19.39
C LEU A 88 13.02 -0.37 -20.73
N PRO A 89 11.68 -0.45 -20.75
CA PRO A 89 10.90 -0.31 -21.99
C PRO A 89 11.11 1.06 -22.63
N THR A 90 10.99 1.13 -23.96
CA THR A 90 11.21 2.37 -24.74
C THR A 90 10.28 3.52 -24.34
N ASP A 91 9.10 3.19 -23.83
CA ASP A 91 8.06 4.17 -23.46
C ASP A 91 8.17 4.63 -21.99
N LEU A 92 9.13 4.09 -21.25
CA LEU A 92 9.39 4.39 -19.85
C LEU A 92 10.72 5.15 -19.68
N ASN A 93 10.66 6.21 -18.88
CA ASN A 93 11.83 6.99 -18.49
C ASN A 93 12.04 6.88 -16.97
N TRP A 94 13.26 7.11 -16.49
CA TRP A 94 13.59 7.10 -15.06
C TRP A 94 12.71 8.03 -14.21
N LYS A 95 12.26 9.16 -14.78
CA LYS A 95 11.30 10.06 -14.12
C LYS A 95 9.93 9.39 -13.87
N ARG A 96 9.46 8.54 -14.80
CA ARG A 96 8.20 7.80 -14.64
C ARG A 96 8.33 6.72 -13.58
N ILE A 97 9.47 6.02 -13.52
CA ILE A 97 9.74 5.04 -12.46
C ILE A 97 9.73 5.73 -11.09
N PHE A 98 10.38 6.89 -10.98
CA PHE A 98 10.36 7.65 -9.74
C PHE A 98 8.93 8.07 -9.35
N GLY A 99 8.13 8.53 -10.31
CA GLY A 99 6.71 8.85 -10.09
C GLY A 99 5.87 7.64 -9.64
N VAL A 100 6.09 6.46 -10.21
CA VAL A 100 5.47 5.21 -9.75
C VAL A 100 5.93 4.86 -8.33
N GLY A 101 7.18 5.14 -8.00
CA GLY A 101 7.72 5.01 -6.64
C GLY A 101 6.96 5.87 -5.62
N LEU A 102 6.70 7.14 -5.95
CA LEU A 102 5.88 8.05 -5.12
C LEU A 102 4.45 7.54 -4.94
N LEU A 103 3.79 7.14 -6.04
CA LEU A 103 2.44 6.56 -5.97
C LEU A 103 2.38 5.30 -5.10
N ALA A 104 3.42 4.47 -5.13
CA ALA A 104 3.52 3.31 -4.26
C ALA A 104 3.71 3.69 -2.78
N GLY A 105 4.25 4.88 -2.50
CA GLY A 105 4.34 5.51 -1.17
C GLY A 105 2.99 5.73 -0.50
N ILE A 106 1.90 5.82 -1.27
CA ILE A 106 0.52 5.97 -0.79
C ILE A 106 0.03 4.63 -0.22
N GLY A 107 0.44 4.35 1.02
CA GLY A 107 0.21 3.09 1.70
C GLY A 107 -1.20 2.92 2.28
N PHE A 108 -1.93 4.02 2.50
CA PHE A 108 -3.28 4.15 3.08
C PHE A 108 -3.90 2.85 3.62
N THR A 109 -4.78 2.19 2.86
CA THR A 109 -5.56 1.03 3.35
C THR A 109 -4.69 -0.18 3.69
N MET A 110 -3.70 -0.51 2.86
CA MET A 110 -2.83 -1.67 3.10
C MET A 110 -1.90 -1.45 4.29
N SER A 111 -1.43 -0.23 4.52
CA SER A 111 -0.58 0.09 5.67
C SER A 111 -1.39 0.11 6.97
N ILE A 112 -2.65 0.58 6.93
CA ILE A 112 -3.57 0.50 8.06
C ILE A 112 -3.86 -0.97 8.39
N PHE A 113 -4.10 -1.80 7.36
CA PHE A 113 -4.32 -3.24 7.56
C PHE A 113 -3.11 -3.92 8.22
N VAL A 114 -1.89 -3.65 7.73
CA VAL A 114 -0.66 -4.19 8.33
C VAL A 114 -0.48 -3.70 9.76
N THR A 115 -0.78 -2.44 10.06
CA THR A 115 -0.72 -1.89 11.42
C THR A 115 -1.62 -2.65 12.39
N LEU A 116 -2.85 -2.97 11.97
CA LEU A 116 -3.80 -3.74 12.79
C LEU A 116 -3.35 -5.17 13.07
N LEU A 117 -2.48 -5.73 12.21
CA LEU A 117 -1.88 -7.06 12.41
C LEU A 117 -0.55 -7.00 13.18
N ALA A 118 0.14 -5.86 13.15
CA ALA A 118 1.47 -5.71 13.72
C ALA A 118 1.47 -5.29 15.19
N TYR A 119 0.40 -4.64 15.66
CA TYR A 119 0.31 -4.09 17.01
C TYR A 119 -0.97 -4.53 17.71
N ASP A 120 -0.86 -4.84 19.01
CA ASP A 120 -2.01 -5.15 19.88
C ASP A 120 -2.48 -3.93 20.69
N ASN A 121 -1.62 -2.93 20.87
CA ASN A 121 -1.92 -1.75 21.68
C ASN A 121 -2.74 -0.73 20.88
N GLU A 122 -3.98 -0.46 21.32
CA GLU A 122 -4.90 0.46 20.64
C GLU A 122 -4.36 1.88 20.47
N THR A 123 -3.59 2.39 21.43
CA THR A 123 -2.97 3.73 21.35
C THR A 123 -1.96 3.77 20.21
N ILE A 124 -1.09 2.76 20.12
CA ILE A 124 -0.08 2.66 19.04
C ILE A 124 -0.76 2.50 17.68
N ILE A 125 -1.84 1.69 17.61
CA ILE A 125 -2.62 1.51 16.38
C ILE A 125 -3.23 2.84 15.92
N ASN A 126 -3.86 3.59 16.82
CA ASN A 126 -4.49 4.88 16.48
C ASN A 126 -3.46 5.93 16.05
N ASN A 127 -2.32 6.02 16.74
CA ASN A 127 -1.20 6.88 16.36
C ASN A 127 -0.68 6.51 14.96
N SER A 128 -0.45 5.22 14.71
CA SER A 128 0.03 4.72 13.43
C SER A 128 -0.94 5.02 12.28
N LYS A 129 -2.25 4.82 12.49
CA LYS A 129 -3.29 5.14 11.50
C LYS A 129 -3.27 6.61 11.11
N LEU A 130 -3.12 7.50 12.08
CA LEU A 130 -3.00 8.94 11.86
C LEU A 130 -1.79 9.27 11.00
N ILE A 131 -0.64 8.69 11.34
CA ILE A 131 0.61 8.95 10.64
C ILE A 131 0.59 8.38 9.22
N ILE A 132 0.01 7.21 9.01
CA ILE A 132 -0.21 6.64 7.67
C ILE A 132 -1.07 7.57 6.83
N LEU A 133 -2.14 8.13 7.41
CA LEU A 133 -3.02 9.07 6.70
C LEU A 133 -2.26 10.33 6.29
N ILE A 134 -1.52 10.95 7.21
CA ILE A 134 -0.70 12.14 6.92
C ILE A 134 0.37 11.83 5.87
N SER A 135 1.08 10.71 6.03
CA SER A 135 2.16 10.32 5.12
C SER A 135 1.63 10.01 3.72
N SER A 136 0.47 9.36 3.61
CA SER A 136 -0.17 9.06 2.33
C SER A 136 -0.72 10.29 1.62
N LEU A 137 -0.96 11.39 2.35
CA LEU A 137 -1.36 12.67 1.77
C LEU A 137 -0.15 13.47 1.26
N ILE A 138 1.02 13.29 1.89
CA ILE A 138 2.27 14.00 1.54
C ILE A 138 3.03 13.30 0.40
N ALA A 139 3.01 11.96 0.36
CA ALA A 139 3.71 11.14 -0.62
C ALA A 139 3.17 11.33 -2.05
#